data_AF-A0A3D1HKX6-F1
#
_entry.id   AF-A0A3D1HKX6-F1
#
_cell.length_a   1.000
_cell.length_b   1.000
_cell.length_c   1.000
_cell.angle_alpha   90.00
_cell.angle_beta   90.00
_cell.angle_gamma   90.00
#
_symmetry.space_group_name_H-M   'P 1'
#
loop_
_entity.id
_entity.type
_entity.pdbx_description
1 polymer ?
#
loop_
_entity_poly.entity_id
_entity_poly.type
_entity_poly.pdbx_seq_one_letter_code
_entity_poly.pdbx_strand_id
1 'polypeptide(L)' 'MTPKEQRNKLLAEHLVKQLKQRHYEALYCPTAAVAVKTIVGMITDGSSVTWGGSMTIRDMG' A
#
# COMPACT_ATOMS: atom_id res chain seq x y z
N MET A 1 3.93 -13.05 15.38
CA MET A 1 3.33 -13.05 14.03
C MET A 1 2.39 -14.24 13.94
N THR A 2 1.12 -14.01 13.63
CA THR A 2 0.14 -15.10 13.48
C THR A 2 0.38 -15.86 12.16
N PRO A 3 -0.09 -17.13 12.04
CA PRO A 3 0.00 -17.84 10.76
C PRO A 3 -0.63 -17.09 9.59
N LYS A 4 -1.71 -16.33 9.85
CA LYS A 4 -2.37 -15.47 8.85
C LYS A 4 -1.48 -14.32 8.39
N GLU A 5 -0.83 -13.64 9.34
CA GLU A 5 0.12 -12.56 9.02
C GLU A 5 1.30 -13.10 8.22
N GLN A 6 1.86 -14.24 8.60
CA GLN A 6 2.98 -14.86 7.89
C GLN A 6 2.58 -15.24 6.46
N ARG A 7 1.41 -15.86 6.27
CA ARG A 7 0.85 -16.16 4.94
C ARG A 7 0.71 -14.90 4.09
N ASN A 8 0.15 -13.83 4.66
CA ASN A 8 -0.09 -12.59 3.92
C ASN A 8 1.22 -11.89 3.53
N LYS A 9 2.24 -11.90 4.39
CA LYS A 9 3.56 -11.36 4.06
C LYS A 9 4.19 -12.10 2.88
N LEU A 10 4.20 -13.44 2.91
CA LEU A 10 4.74 -14.26 1.81
C LEU A 10 3.98 -14.04 0.49
N LEU A 11 2.64 -13.97 0.56
CA LEU A 11 1.81 -13.67 -0.60
C LEU A 11 2.12 -12.28 -1.16
N ALA A 12 2.29 -11.29 -0.28
CA ALA A 12 2.57 -9.92 -0.70
C ALA A 12 3.93 -9.79 -1.38
N GLU A 13 4.98 -10.44 -0.86
CA GLU A 13 6.30 -10.49 -1.50
C GLU A 13 6.22 -11.06 -2.93
N HIS A 14 5.45 -12.13 -3.11
CA HIS A 14 5.19 -12.71 -4.43
C HIS A 14 4.45 -11.73 -5.36
N LEU A 15 3.37 -11.10 -4.88
CA LEU A 15 2.59 -10.16 -5.69
C LEU A 15 3.39 -8.92 -6.08
N VAL A 16 4.18 -8.36 -5.15
CA VAL A 16 5.06 -7.21 -5.43
C VAL A 16 6.07 -7.57 -6.52
N LYS A 17 6.67 -8.77 -6.49
CA LYS A 17 7.56 -9.25 -7.54
C LYS A 17 6.84 -9.33 -8.91
N GLN A 18 5.61 -9.84 -8.93
CA GLN A 18 4.81 -9.93 -10.15
C GLN A 18 4.33 -8.56 -10.69
N LEU A 19 4.06 -7.61 -9.81
CA LEU A 19 3.71 -6.23 -10.18
C LEU A 19 4.92 -5.49 -10.75
N LYS A 20 6.11 -5.70 -10.15
CA LYS A 20 7.37 -5.15 -10.67
C LYS A 20 7.71 -5.65 -12.07
N GLN A 21 7.39 -6.91 -12.39
CA GLN A 21 7.52 -7.45 -13.76
C GLN A 21 6.64 -6.72 -14.78
N ARG A 22 5.56 -6.06 -14.33
CA ARG A 22 4.66 -5.24 -15.15
C ARG A 22 4.95 -3.74 -15.02
N HIS A 23 6.15 -3.38 -14.54
CA HIS A 23 6.60 -2.01 -14.32
C HIS A 23 5.83 -1.22 -13.24
N TYR A 24 5.15 -1.90 -12.31
CA TYR A 24 4.56 -1.25 -11.15
C TYR A 24 5.51 -1.29 -9.95
N GLU A 25 5.61 -0.16 -9.26
CA GLU A 25 6.14 -0.11 -7.89
C GLU A 25 4.99 -0.34 -6.91
N ALA A 26 5.16 -1.31 -6.01
CA ALA A 26 4.12 -1.71 -5.08
C ALA A 26 4.71 -1.96 -3.70
N LEU A 27 3.94 -1.64 -2.66
CA LEU A 27 4.32 -1.75 -1.27
C LEU A 27 3.26 -2.51 -0.48
N TYR A 28 3.71 -3.41 0.39
CA TYR A 28 2.82 -4.12 1.30
C TYR A 28 2.82 -3.44 2.67
N CYS A 29 1.63 -3.07 3.14
CA CYS A 29 1.42 -2.56 4.49
C CYS A 29 0.59 -3.57 5.30
N PRO A 30 1.05 -3.98 6.49
CA PRO A 30 0.35 -5.00 7.29
C PRO A 30 -0.96 -4.50 7.91
N THR A 31 -1.12 -3.17 8.06
CA THR A 31 -2.32 -2.54 8.60
C THR A 31 -2.68 -1.28 7.81
N ALA A 32 -3.95 -0.87 7.86
CA ALA A 32 -4.43 0.33 7.20
C ALA A 32 -3.72 1.60 7.71
N ALA A 33 -3.48 1.71 9.02
CA ALA A 33 -2.74 2.85 9.59
C ALA A 33 -1.31 2.98 9.03
N VAL A 34 -0.61 1.86 8.80
CA VAL A 34 0.72 1.87 8.17
C VAL A 34 0.61 2.29 6.70
N ALA A 35 -0.44 1.84 6.00
CA ALA A 35 -0.69 2.24 4.61
C ALA A 35 -0.93 3.75 4.49
N VAL A 36 -1.83 4.31 5.31
CA VAL A 36 -2.13 5.75 5.32
C VAL A 36 -0.87 6.57 5.58
N LYS A 37 -0.09 6.23 6.63
CA LYS A 37 1.16 6.94 6.93
C LYS A 37 2.16 6.90 5.77
N THR A 38 2.29 5.74 5.13
CA THR A 38 3.21 5.55 4.00
C THR A 38 2.79 6.37 2.79
N ILE A 39 1.51 6.30 2.42
CA ILE A 39 0.96 7.02 1.26
C ILE A 39 1.04 8.54 1.47
N VAL A 40 0.63 9.03 2.64
CA VAL A 40 0.68 10.46 2.96
C VAL A 40 2.13 10.97 2.96
N GLY A 41 3.08 10.18 3.44
CA GLY A 41 4.51 10.54 3.39
C GLY A 41 5.12 10.56 1.98
N MET A 42 4.46 9.96 0.99
CA MET A 42 4.91 9.95 -0.40
C MET A 42 4.35 11.12 -1.22
N ILE A 43 3.26 11.74 -0.76
CA ILE A 43 2.64 12.87 -1.44
C ILE A 43 3.45 14.12 -1.09
N THR A 44 4.10 14.71 -2.09
CA THR A 44 4.86 15.95 -1.89
C THR A 44 3.93 17.14 -1.69
N ASP A 45 4.41 18.16 -0.97
CA ASP A 45 3.67 19.41 -0.80
C ASP A 45 3.28 20.01 -2.16
N GLY A 46 2.03 20.50 -2.25
CA GLY A 46 1.46 21.05 -3.49
C GLY A 46 0.96 20.01 -4.49
N SER A 47 1.19 18.71 -4.27
CA SER A 47 0.58 17.65 -5.08
C SER A 47 -0.92 17.50 -4.79
N SER A 48 -1.66 16.98 -5.77
CA SER A 48 -3.06 16.59 -5.61
C SER A 48 -3.26 15.11 -5.89
N VAL A 49 -4.21 14.50 -5.16
CA VAL A 49 -4.61 13.11 -5.36
C VAL A 49 -5.99 13.11 -6.00
N THR A 50 -6.18 12.28 -7.03
CA THR A 50 -7.48 12.16 -7.69
C THR A 50 -8.54 11.59 -6.74
N TRP A 51 -9.82 11.72 -7.12
CA TRP A 51 -10.93 11.40 -6.22
C TRP A 51 -10.90 9.95 -5.70
N GLY A 52 -10.62 8.97 -6.56
CA GLY A 52 -10.54 7.56 -6.15
C GLY A 52 -9.42 7.29 -5.14
N GLY A 53 -8.24 7.89 -5.32
CA GLY A 53 -7.15 7.77 -4.35
C GLY A 53 -7.49 8.45 -3.03
N SER A 54 -8.11 9.63 -3.08
CA SER A 54 -8.54 10.37 -1.90
C SER A 54 -9.59 9.62 -1.08
N MET A 55 -10.58 9.01 -1.74
CA MET A 55 -11.58 8.15 -1.10
C MET A 55 -10.94 6.94 -0.44
N THR A 56 -10.02 6.27 -1.14
CA THR A 56 -9.33 5.10 -0.59
C THR A 56 -8.53 5.45 0.66
N ILE A 57 -7.79 6.57 0.67
CA ILE A 57 -7.05 7.02 1.85
C ILE A 57 -8.00 7.32 3.01
N ARG A 58 -9.12 8.00 2.76
CA ARG A 58 -10.14 8.31 3.78
C ARG A 58 -10.79 7.07 4.38
N ASP A 59 -11.14 6.08 3.55
CA ASP A 59 -11.83 4.88 3.99
C ASP A 59 -10.91 3.93 4.80
N MET A 60 -9.59 4.10 4.67
CA MET A 60 -8.59 3.35 5.43
C MET A 60 -8.40 3.84 6.87
N GLY A 61 -9.01 4.97 7.27
CA GLY A 61 -8.97 5.51 8.63
C GLY A 61 -8.24 6.82 8.75
#